data_AF-A0A7W8IJV9-F1
#
_entry.id   AF-A0A7W8IJV9-F1
#
_cell.length_a   1.000
_cell.length_b   1.000
_cell.length_c   1.000
_cell.angle_alpha   90.00
_cell.angle_beta   90.00
_cell.angle_gamma   90.00
#
_symmetry.space_group_name_H-M   'P 1'
#
loop_
_entity.id
_entity.type
_entity.pdbx_description
1 polymer ?
#
loop_
_entity_poly.entity_id
_entity_poly.type
_entity_poly.pdbx_seq_one_letter_code
_entity_poly.pdbx_strand_id
1 'polypeptide(L)'
;MALVIADSLENATFAASLFDLDYEILPPLLHIEAVLASEVAPDEKGGQIRHGSYLPDHFVKLEEEKLQDFRGTHDEPIGVRVSVRYSTPINAHYPIELSSTIASWEGYTLTIYDSTRWITGERKALAGYLGIAEEKIHILSPLVGGAFGSKSFLWMHVVLAAVASREIGRPVKLVLTRDQMFSSTGHRPRTQQDISLVANADGVIESSEHHTLTETSTVGRFCEPTGLSTRFLYRSPRMVVSHRVARVNLPTPCFMRGPGEAPGLFALEAAMDELADESGLDPVDLRRRNHVDFDQASGKPWSSKHLLECYDQAALRFGWNHRIPAPRSMRRNGVQVGWGMATATYPGRRMAAGCSVVTDADGKVRFSSATHEVGNSVRTVMTQVAAQAAGLAIGDAIFHSGDSHYPDAPYSGASQTTATVGSAVYGAALEWETPRIGVGRSESGFPILQFQHERSGDGGRHHPFQTPSRCRRTVSHNSSVAQPSLKVALAFAVQSDACDQEKYAFSPSVLISARSKSMKRLAVPQ
;
A
#
# COMPACT_ATOMS: atom_id res chain seq x y z
N MET A 1 0.71 -28.46 6.88
CA MET A 1 0.78 -29.91 7.11
C MET A 1 -0.59 -30.53 7.32
N ALA A 2 -1.52 -29.92 8.06
CA ALA A 2 -2.94 -30.31 8.05
C ALA A 2 -3.83 -29.14 8.52
N LEU A 3 -5.13 -29.24 8.30
CA LEU A 3 -6.16 -28.40 8.91
C LEU A 3 -7.17 -29.31 9.59
N VAL A 4 -7.53 -29.00 10.84
CA VAL A 4 -8.59 -29.70 11.58
C VAL A 4 -9.87 -28.90 11.51
N ILE A 5 -10.96 -29.59 11.19
CA ILE A 5 -12.31 -29.02 11.14
C ILE A 5 -13.15 -29.77 12.17
N ALA A 6 -13.86 -29.02 13.01
CA ALA A 6 -14.81 -29.57 13.99
C ALA A 6 -16.05 -28.68 14.08
N ASP A 7 -17.03 -29.13 14.86
CA ASP A 7 -18.28 -28.42 15.16
C ASP A 7 -18.13 -27.30 16.19
N SER A 8 -17.00 -27.22 16.89
CA SER A 8 -16.63 -26.16 17.83
C SER A 8 -15.14 -25.81 17.76
N LEU A 9 -14.79 -24.62 18.26
CA LEU A 9 -13.38 -24.17 18.34
C LEU A 9 -12.57 -25.05 19.30
N GLU A 10 -13.19 -25.43 20.41
CA GLU A 10 -12.61 -26.27 21.46
C GLU A 10 -12.26 -27.65 20.91
N ASN A 11 -13.19 -28.29 20.18
CA ASN A 11 -12.95 -29.59 19.55
C ASN A 11 -11.87 -29.50 18.47
N ALA A 12 -11.88 -28.45 17.64
CA ALA A 12 -10.88 -28.27 16.60
C ALA A 12 -9.48 -28.07 17.20
N THR A 13 -9.37 -27.29 18.27
CA THR A 13 -8.10 -27.02 18.96
C THR A 13 -7.59 -28.26 19.68
N PHE A 14 -8.47 -28.97 20.40
CA PHE A 14 -8.11 -30.23 21.04
C PHE A 14 -7.65 -31.26 20.01
N ALA A 15 -8.42 -31.50 18.95
CA ALA A 15 -8.05 -32.47 17.92
C ALA A 15 -6.78 -32.07 17.15
N ALA A 16 -6.52 -30.77 16.94
CA ALA A 16 -5.25 -30.31 16.39
C ALA A 16 -4.06 -30.62 17.29
N SER A 17 -4.23 -30.57 18.62
CA SER A 17 -3.17 -30.93 19.59
C SER A 17 -2.85 -32.44 19.62
N LEU A 18 -3.70 -33.28 19.03
CA LEU A 18 -3.49 -34.73 18.93
C LEU A 18 -2.64 -35.15 17.73
N PHE A 19 -2.24 -34.20 16.86
CA PHE A 19 -1.35 -34.50 15.75
C PHE A 19 0.05 -34.84 16.28
N ASP A 20 0.53 -36.02 15.90
CA ASP A 20 1.92 -36.44 16.09
C ASP A 20 2.64 -36.37 14.74
N LEU A 21 3.72 -35.62 14.68
CA LEU A 21 4.41 -35.28 13.43
C LEU A 21 5.90 -35.59 13.56
N ASP A 22 6.39 -36.52 12.74
CA ASP A 22 7.81 -36.82 12.62
C ASP A 22 8.47 -35.91 11.58
N TYR A 23 9.64 -35.35 11.92
CA TYR A 23 10.41 -34.47 11.05
C TYR A 23 11.83 -34.98 10.88
N GLU A 24 12.33 -34.96 9.64
CA GLU A 24 13.77 -34.98 9.38
C GLU A 24 14.31 -33.56 9.55
N ILE A 25 15.03 -33.32 10.65
CA ILE A 25 15.53 -31.98 10.99
C ILE A 25 16.84 -31.72 10.25
N LEU A 26 16.84 -30.71 9.38
CA LEU A 26 18.03 -30.21 8.68
C LEU A 26 18.54 -28.90 9.32
N PRO A 27 19.84 -28.57 9.22
CA PRO A 27 20.39 -27.32 9.74
C PRO A 27 19.73 -26.09 9.08
N PRO A 28 19.09 -25.18 9.85
CA PRO A 28 18.45 -24.00 9.30
C PRO A 28 19.42 -22.82 9.16
N LEU A 29 19.25 -22.01 8.12
CA LEU A 29 19.89 -20.70 7.97
C LEU A 29 18.95 -19.62 8.50
N LEU A 30 19.19 -19.14 9.73
CA LEU A 30 18.30 -18.19 10.43
C LEU A 30 18.82 -16.75 10.46
N HIS A 31 20.03 -16.52 9.94
CA HIS A 31 20.72 -15.24 10.00
C HIS A 31 21.33 -14.90 8.65
N ILE A 32 21.38 -13.60 8.34
CA ILE A 32 21.85 -13.12 7.05
C ILE A 32 23.33 -13.46 6.86
N GLU A 33 24.16 -13.31 7.89
CA GLU A 33 25.60 -13.60 7.85
C GLU A 33 25.85 -15.06 7.50
N ALA A 34 25.05 -15.98 8.05
CA ALA A 34 25.13 -17.40 7.74
C ALA A 34 24.76 -17.69 6.27
N VAL A 35 23.77 -16.97 5.71
CA VAL A 35 23.40 -17.10 4.29
C VAL A 35 24.52 -16.58 3.40
N LEU A 36 25.17 -15.47 3.75
CA LEU A 36 26.26 -14.89 2.97
C LEU A 36 27.56 -15.69 3.05
N ALA A 37 27.81 -16.39 4.16
CA ALA A 37 28.94 -17.29 4.34
C ALA A 37 28.71 -18.70 3.78
N SER A 38 27.47 -19.03 3.40
CA SER A 38 27.10 -20.36 2.91
C SER A 38 27.70 -20.62 1.53
N GLU A 39 28.25 -21.81 1.34
CA GLU A 39 28.71 -22.31 0.03
C GLU A 39 27.56 -22.75 -0.89
N VAL A 40 26.31 -22.76 -0.38
CA VAL A 40 25.13 -23.09 -1.18
C VAL A 40 24.91 -22.00 -2.23
N ALA A 41 25.13 -22.36 -3.49
CA ALA A 41 24.94 -21.46 -4.62
C ALA A 41 23.50 -20.89 -4.63
N PRO A 42 23.31 -19.59 -4.91
CA PRO A 42 21.99 -19.03 -5.10
C PRO A 42 21.27 -19.74 -6.25
N ASP A 43 20.12 -20.33 -5.97
CA ASP A 43 19.25 -20.91 -6.99
C ASP A 43 18.05 -20.00 -7.25
N GLU A 44 18.03 -19.41 -8.44
CA GLU A 44 16.97 -18.55 -8.93
C GLU A 44 16.00 -19.29 -9.87
N LYS A 45 16.31 -20.51 -10.31
CA LYS A 45 15.58 -21.22 -11.38
C LYS A 45 14.73 -22.37 -10.82
N GLY A 46 13.42 -22.32 -11.07
CA GLY A 46 12.54 -23.49 -11.09
C GLY A 46 12.21 -24.17 -9.75
N GLY A 47 12.91 -23.88 -8.65
CA GLY A 47 12.62 -24.42 -7.32
C GLY A 47 11.49 -23.69 -6.58
N GLN A 48 10.66 -24.44 -5.85
CA GLN A 48 9.71 -23.89 -4.86
C GLN A 48 10.44 -23.32 -3.63
N ILE A 49 11.61 -23.88 -3.31
CA ILE A 49 12.51 -23.46 -2.22
C ILE A 49 13.78 -22.90 -2.87
N ARG A 50 14.23 -21.73 -2.42
CA ARG A 50 15.39 -21.00 -2.97
C ARG A 50 16.39 -20.68 -1.86
N HIS A 51 17.66 -20.66 -2.22
CA HIS A 51 18.78 -20.46 -1.30
C HIS A 51 19.62 -19.22 -1.67
N GLY A 52 20.57 -18.88 -0.79
CA GLY A 52 21.51 -17.80 -1.00
C GLY A 52 20.91 -16.40 -0.90
N SER A 53 21.54 -15.45 -1.57
CA SER A 53 21.11 -14.05 -1.63
C SER A 53 20.90 -13.58 -3.07
N TYR A 54 20.17 -12.49 -3.24
CA TYR A 54 19.96 -11.84 -4.53
C TYR A 54 20.01 -10.32 -4.42
N LEU A 55 20.25 -9.68 -5.56
CA LEU A 55 20.20 -8.24 -5.72
C LEU A 55 18.90 -7.89 -6.46
N PRO A 56 17.86 -7.39 -5.78
CA PRO A 56 16.66 -6.94 -6.46
C PRO A 56 16.95 -5.67 -7.25
N ASP A 57 16.28 -5.53 -8.40
CA ASP A 57 16.45 -4.41 -9.32
C ASP A 57 15.50 -3.25 -8.98
N HIS A 58 14.19 -3.53 -8.82
CA HIS A 58 13.16 -2.54 -8.51
C HIS A 58 12.25 -2.98 -7.36
N PHE A 59 11.70 -2.04 -6.59
CA PHE A 59 10.66 -2.33 -5.61
C PHE A 59 9.32 -2.58 -6.31
N VAL A 60 8.76 -3.79 -6.15
CA VAL A 60 7.48 -4.20 -6.76
C VAL A 60 7.41 -3.88 -8.28
N LYS A 61 8.56 -3.99 -8.98
CA LYS A 61 8.72 -3.71 -10.43
C LYS A 61 8.32 -2.30 -10.87
N LEU A 62 8.37 -1.32 -9.98
CA LEU A 62 8.15 0.08 -10.33
C LEU A 62 9.43 0.66 -10.93
N GLU A 63 9.37 1.11 -12.19
CA GLU A 63 10.53 1.56 -12.96
C GLU A 63 11.30 2.71 -12.29
N GLU A 64 10.61 3.58 -11.54
CA GLU A 64 11.24 4.73 -10.87
C GLU A 64 11.93 4.36 -9.55
N GLU A 65 11.64 3.20 -8.96
CA GLU A 65 12.12 2.77 -7.63
C GLU A 65 13.22 1.72 -7.73
N LYS A 66 14.33 2.16 -8.31
CA LYS A 66 15.58 1.38 -8.39
C LYS A 66 16.12 1.06 -6.99
N LEU A 67 16.44 -0.20 -6.79
CA LEU A 67 17.08 -0.73 -5.59
C LEU A 67 18.60 -0.88 -5.77
N GLN A 68 19.09 -0.76 -6.99
CA GLN A 68 20.50 -0.54 -7.33
C GLN A 68 20.59 0.79 -8.10
N ASP A 69 21.21 1.81 -7.53
CA ASP A 69 21.33 3.14 -8.12
C ASP A 69 22.74 3.69 -7.92
N PHE A 70 23.33 4.21 -8.99
CA PHE A 70 24.64 4.85 -8.97
C PHE A 70 24.57 6.11 -9.82
N ARG A 71 24.97 7.25 -9.24
CA ARG A 71 25.01 8.55 -9.92
C ARG A 71 26.28 9.31 -9.50
N GLY A 72 26.79 10.14 -10.40
CA GLY A 72 27.98 10.95 -10.17
C GLY A 72 29.30 10.22 -10.46
N THR A 73 30.37 10.67 -9.84
CA THR A 73 31.73 10.12 -10.01
C THR A 73 31.93 8.84 -9.20
N HIS A 74 32.88 8.00 -9.60
CA HIS A 74 33.25 6.81 -8.82
C HIS A 74 33.96 7.17 -7.52
N ASP A 75 34.90 8.12 -7.58
CA ASP A 75 35.68 8.55 -6.43
C ASP A 75 34.80 9.26 -5.40
N GLU A 76 34.94 8.88 -4.12
CA GLU A 76 34.30 9.55 -3.00
C GLU A 76 35.00 10.92 -2.77
N PRO A 77 34.24 12.02 -2.61
CA PRO A 77 34.81 13.33 -2.33
C PRO A 77 35.49 13.38 -0.95
N ILE A 78 36.35 14.37 -0.75
CA ILE A 78 37.04 14.62 0.52
C ILE A 78 36.25 15.68 1.30
N GLY A 79 35.84 15.37 2.54
CA GLY A 79 35.09 16.28 3.39
C GLY A 79 34.86 15.71 4.79
N VAL A 80 33.97 16.36 5.55
CA VAL A 80 33.46 15.80 6.82
C VAL A 80 32.65 14.56 6.48
N ARG A 81 33.01 13.43 7.07
CA ARG A 81 32.49 12.10 6.72
C ARG A 81 31.92 11.40 7.93
N VAL A 82 30.69 10.91 7.79
CA VAL A 82 30.05 9.95 8.70
C VAL A 82 29.88 8.64 7.95
N SER A 83 30.19 7.52 8.59
CA SER A 83 30.02 6.17 8.02
C SER A 83 29.67 5.19 9.12
N VAL A 84 28.40 4.81 9.16
CA VAL A 84 27.77 4.17 10.30
C VAL A 84 26.82 3.08 9.82
N ARG A 85 26.74 2.00 10.61
CA ARG A 85 25.77 0.93 10.42
C ARG A 85 24.62 1.08 11.39
N TYR A 86 23.40 1.17 10.87
CA TYR A 86 22.17 1.09 11.65
C TYR A 86 21.48 -0.25 11.40
N SER A 87 20.69 -0.71 12.37
CA SER A 87 19.86 -1.91 12.18
C SER A 87 18.46 -1.70 12.75
N THR A 88 17.49 -2.37 12.14
CA THR A 88 16.13 -2.46 12.69
C THR A 88 15.77 -3.92 12.95
N PRO A 89 15.11 -4.24 14.08
CA PRO A 89 14.67 -5.59 14.37
C PRO A 89 13.46 -5.99 13.50
N ILE A 90 13.04 -7.26 13.60
CA ILE A 90 11.75 -7.68 13.08
C ILE A 90 10.64 -6.90 13.80
N ASN A 91 9.66 -6.41 13.04
CA ASN A 91 8.44 -5.83 13.60
C ASN A 91 7.20 -6.59 13.14
N ALA A 92 6.32 -6.91 14.09
CA ALA A 92 4.99 -7.42 13.81
C ALA A 92 3.97 -6.27 13.85
N HIS A 93 2.97 -6.32 12.97
CA HIS A 93 1.96 -5.25 12.80
C HIS A 93 0.99 -5.13 13.97
N TYR A 94 0.70 -6.27 14.59
CA TYR A 94 -0.18 -6.42 15.75
C TYR A 94 -1.54 -5.68 15.67
N PRO A 95 -2.31 -5.82 14.57
CA PRO A 95 -3.68 -5.29 14.55
C PRO A 95 -4.51 -5.95 15.65
N ILE A 96 -5.41 -5.19 16.27
CA ILE A 96 -6.23 -5.68 17.39
C ILE A 96 -7.11 -6.85 16.92
N GLU A 97 -7.73 -6.72 15.74
CA GLU A 97 -8.44 -7.81 15.10
C GLU A 97 -7.46 -8.88 14.59
N LEU A 98 -7.70 -10.14 14.99
CA LEU A 98 -7.00 -11.31 14.47
C LEU A 98 -7.32 -11.55 12.99
N SER A 99 -6.36 -12.07 12.23
CA SER A 99 -6.67 -12.52 10.87
C SER A 99 -7.67 -13.67 10.89
N SER A 100 -8.82 -13.45 10.25
CA SER A 100 -9.94 -14.37 10.28
C SER A 100 -10.68 -14.40 8.96
N THR A 101 -11.10 -15.60 8.57
CA THR A 101 -11.88 -15.84 7.36
C THR A 101 -13.10 -16.70 7.68
N ILE A 102 -14.24 -16.40 7.07
CA ILE A 102 -15.37 -17.32 6.95
C ILE A 102 -15.55 -17.62 5.47
N ALA A 103 -15.55 -18.91 5.10
CA ALA A 103 -15.79 -19.35 3.73
C ALA A 103 -17.09 -20.16 3.66
N SER A 104 -17.93 -19.86 2.68
CA SER A 104 -19.21 -20.55 2.44
C SER A 104 -19.39 -20.83 0.96
N TRP A 105 -19.75 -22.07 0.61
CA TRP A 105 -20.09 -22.45 -0.75
C TRP A 105 -21.60 -22.62 -0.92
N GLU A 106 -22.14 -22.06 -1.99
CA GLU A 106 -23.49 -22.29 -2.47
C GLU A 106 -23.42 -22.79 -3.91
N GLY A 107 -23.55 -24.11 -4.10
CA GLY A 107 -23.29 -24.75 -5.38
C GLY A 107 -21.83 -24.50 -5.82
N TYR A 108 -21.65 -23.71 -6.89
CA TYR A 108 -20.34 -23.36 -7.43
C TYR A 108 -19.87 -21.95 -7.07
N THR A 109 -20.64 -21.22 -6.25
CA THR A 109 -20.31 -19.86 -5.81
C THR A 109 -19.69 -19.90 -4.43
N LEU A 110 -18.59 -19.19 -4.25
CA LEU A 110 -17.87 -19.05 -2.99
C LEU A 110 -18.08 -17.64 -2.44
N THR A 111 -18.62 -17.53 -1.22
CA THR A 111 -18.61 -16.29 -0.44
C THR A 111 -17.53 -16.36 0.62
N ILE A 112 -16.68 -15.33 0.65
CA ILE A 112 -15.61 -15.13 1.64
C ILE A 112 -15.93 -13.88 2.46
N TYR A 113 -15.98 -14.03 3.77
CA TYR A 113 -15.87 -12.91 4.70
C TYR A 113 -14.44 -12.89 5.20
N ASP A 114 -13.66 -11.88 4.80
CA ASP A 114 -12.26 -11.79 5.20
C ASP A 114 -11.90 -10.40 5.72
N SER A 115 -10.90 -10.35 6.58
CA SER A 115 -10.30 -9.13 7.09
C SER A 115 -9.22 -8.57 6.14
N THR A 116 -9.50 -8.49 4.84
CA THR A 116 -8.54 -8.10 3.80
C THR A 116 -8.50 -6.59 3.55
N ARG A 117 -7.38 -6.09 3.02
CA ARG A 117 -7.30 -4.71 2.45
C ARG A 117 -7.01 -4.70 0.94
N TRP A 118 -7.24 -5.83 0.27
CA TRP A 118 -7.05 -5.98 -1.17
C TRP A 118 -8.07 -6.94 -1.81
N ILE A 119 -9.36 -6.60 -1.72
CA ILE A 119 -10.50 -7.39 -2.25
C ILE A 119 -10.27 -7.86 -3.69
N THR A 120 -9.98 -6.95 -4.63
CA THR A 120 -9.84 -7.31 -6.05
C THR A 120 -8.70 -8.33 -6.26
N GLY A 121 -7.56 -8.15 -5.59
CA GLY A 121 -6.46 -9.10 -5.73
C GLY A 121 -6.64 -10.40 -4.97
N GLU A 122 -7.28 -10.36 -3.80
CA GLU A 122 -7.64 -11.57 -3.06
C GLU A 122 -8.59 -12.44 -3.87
N ARG A 123 -9.60 -11.83 -4.51
CA ARG A 123 -10.55 -12.52 -5.40
C ARG A 123 -9.83 -13.20 -6.56
N LYS A 124 -8.95 -12.47 -7.23
CA LYS A 124 -8.13 -12.96 -8.34
C LYS A 124 -7.18 -14.09 -7.92
N ALA A 125 -6.47 -13.91 -6.81
CA ALA A 125 -5.53 -14.91 -6.29
C ALA A 125 -6.27 -16.19 -5.86
N LEU A 126 -7.41 -16.05 -5.18
CA LEU A 126 -8.21 -17.18 -4.72
C LEU A 126 -8.80 -17.97 -5.90
N ALA A 127 -9.22 -17.30 -6.98
CA ALA A 127 -9.62 -17.95 -8.23
C ALA A 127 -8.49 -18.82 -8.80
N GLY A 128 -7.27 -18.28 -8.83
CA GLY A 128 -6.07 -19.02 -9.25
C GLY A 128 -5.76 -20.25 -8.38
N TYR A 129 -5.85 -20.13 -7.05
CA TYR A 129 -5.63 -21.25 -6.14
C TYR A 129 -6.70 -22.35 -6.25
N LEU A 130 -7.96 -21.97 -6.48
CA LEU A 130 -9.09 -22.89 -6.50
C LEU A 130 -9.39 -23.47 -7.89
N GLY A 131 -8.84 -22.87 -8.95
CA GLY A 131 -9.11 -23.25 -10.34
C GLY A 131 -10.55 -22.97 -10.77
N ILE A 132 -11.16 -21.89 -10.26
CA ILE A 132 -12.52 -21.46 -10.60
C ILE A 132 -12.53 -20.04 -11.19
N ALA A 133 -13.62 -19.67 -11.84
CA ALA A 133 -13.76 -18.34 -12.42
C ALA A 133 -13.93 -17.25 -11.34
N GLU A 134 -13.36 -16.06 -11.58
CA GLU A 134 -13.27 -14.99 -10.58
C GLU A 134 -14.66 -14.44 -10.18
N GLU A 135 -15.62 -14.51 -11.09
CA GLU A 135 -17.01 -14.07 -10.91
C GLU A 135 -17.82 -15.04 -10.04
N LYS A 136 -17.26 -16.24 -9.77
CA LYS A 136 -17.82 -17.21 -8.81
C LYS A 136 -17.38 -16.93 -7.38
N ILE A 137 -16.57 -15.90 -7.14
CA ILE A 137 -16.06 -15.54 -5.82
C ILE A 137 -16.61 -14.18 -5.40
N HIS A 138 -17.31 -14.14 -4.28
CA HIS A 138 -17.78 -12.92 -3.64
C HIS A 138 -17.00 -12.68 -2.35
N ILE A 139 -16.31 -11.54 -2.24
CA ILE A 139 -15.54 -11.17 -1.04
C ILE A 139 -16.20 -10.01 -0.32
N LEU A 140 -16.40 -10.17 0.98
CA LEU A 140 -16.96 -9.19 1.89
C LEU A 140 -15.91 -8.83 2.96
N SER A 141 -15.54 -7.56 3.00
CA SER A 141 -14.63 -6.96 3.99
C SER A 141 -15.10 -5.55 4.40
N PRO A 142 -16.28 -5.44 5.02
CA PRO A 142 -16.91 -4.14 5.26
C PRO A 142 -16.12 -3.25 6.23
N LEU A 143 -15.58 -3.84 7.30
CA LEU A 143 -14.78 -3.19 8.33
C LEU A 143 -13.61 -4.10 8.69
N VAL A 144 -12.42 -3.51 8.85
CA VAL A 144 -11.21 -4.23 9.23
C VAL A 144 -10.61 -3.57 10.47
N GLY A 145 -10.43 -4.32 11.55
CA GLY A 145 -9.93 -3.88 12.85
C GLY A 145 -8.41 -3.66 12.88
N GLY A 146 -7.91 -2.94 11.89
CA GLY A 146 -6.49 -2.67 11.66
C GLY A 146 -5.84 -3.69 10.73
N ALA A 147 -4.86 -3.20 9.98
CA ALA A 147 -4.07 -4.02 9.06
C ALA A 147 -2.60 -3.60 9.00
N PHE A 148 -2.32 -2.30 8.88
CA PHE A 148 -0.96 -1.74 8.88
C PHE A 148 0.02 -2.37 7.86
N GLY A 149 -0.51 -3.13 6.89
CA GLY A 149 0.22 -3.86 5.85
C GLY A 149 0.09 -5.40 5.93
N SER A 150 -0.22 -5.97 7.10
CA SER A 150 -0.31 -7.43 7.29
C SER A 150 -1.48 -8.10 6.58
N LYS A 151 -2.47 -7.34 6.10
CA LYS A 151 -3.66 -7.87 5.38
C LYS A 151 -3.64 -7.50 3.89
N SER A 152 -2.50 -7.05 3.37
CA SER A 152 -2.33 -6.64 1.97
C SER A 152 -2.03 -7.81 1.02
N PHE A 153 -1.99 -9.02 1.54
CA PHE A 153 -1.67 -10.25 0.81
C PHE A 153 -2.80 -11.25 1.09
N LEU A 154 -3.11 -12.09 0.10
CA LEU A 154 -3.86 -13.31 0.37
C LEU A 154 -2.95 -14.26 1.17
N TRP A 155 -3.39 -14.61 2.37
CA TRP A 155 -2.70 -15.58 3.22
C TRP A 155 -3.38 -16.94 3.16
N MET A 156 -2.62 -18.00 3.45
CA MET A 156 -3.08 -19.37 3.22
C MET A 156 -4.29 -19.78 4.05
N HIS A 157 -4.58 -19.11 5.17
CA HIS A 157 -5.78 -19.40 5.95
C HIS A 157 -7.07 -19.15 5.15
N VAL A 158 -7.06 -18.18 4.21
CA VAL A 158 -8.21 -17.91 3.33
C VAL A 158 -8.46 -19.11 2.40
N VAL A 159 -7.41 -19.58 1.73
CA VAL A 159 -7.49 -20.74 0.82
C VAL A 159 -7.87 -22.01 1.57
N LEU A 160 -7.27 -22.24 2.74
CA LEU A 160 -7.56 -23.40 3.58
C LEU A 160 -9.02 -23.40 4.06
N ALA A 161 -9.57 -22.25 4.47
CA ALA A 161 -10.98 -22.14 4.83
C ALA A 161 -11.90 -22.42 3.63
N ALA A 162 -11.56 -21.89 2.45
CA ALA A 162 -12.32 -22.13 1.23
C ALA A 162 -12.34 -23.61 0.83
N VAL A 163 -11.19 -24.28 0.83
CA VAL A 163 -11.10 -25.72 0.52
C VAL A 163 -11.85 -26.53 1.57
N ALA A 164 -11.64 -26.27 2.86
CA ALA A 164 -12.33 -26.93 3.96
C ALA A 164 -13.85 -26.85 3.83
N SER A 165 -14.37 -25.65 3.56
CA SER A 165 -15.81 -25.39 3.37
C SER A 165 -16.39 -26.19 2.22
N ARG A 166 -15.63 -26.32 1.11
CA ARG A 166 -16.02 -27.13 -0.05
C ARG A 166 -16.10 -28.62 0.28
N GLU A 167 -15.08 -29.15 0.95
CA GLU A 167 -14.97 -30.58 1.26
C GLU A 167 -16.07 -31.06 2.21
N ILE A 168 -16.46 -30.23 3.20
CA ILE A 168 -17.48 -30.60 4.19
C ILE A 168 -18.90 -30.17 3.79
N GLY A 169 -19.05 -29.35 2.75
CA GLY A 169 -20.34 -28.80 2.30
C GLY A 169 -21.02 -27.87 3.32
N ARG A 170 -20.25 -27.18 4.18
CA ARG A 170 -20.75 -26.29 5.23
C ARG A 170 -19.82 -25.08 5.40
N PRO A 171 -20.34 -23.92 5.85
CA PRO A 171 -19.49 -22.78 6.15
C PRO A 171 -18.39 -23.11 7.16
N VAL A 172 -17.17 -22.63 6.91
CA VAL A 172 -16.00 -22.81 7.79
C VAL A 172 -15.49 -21.46 8.23
N LYS A 173 -15.35 -21.28 9.54
CA LYS A 173 -14.67 -20.14 10.16
C LYS A 173 -13.26 -20.57 10.58
N LEU A 174 -12.25 -19.83 10.13
CA LEU A 174 -10.86 -20.01 10.53
C LEU A 174 -10.33 -18.70 11.08
N VAL A 175 -9.93 -18.69 12.35
CA VAL A 175 -9.32 -17.54 13.02
C VAL A 175 -7.92 -17.93 13.42
N LEU A 176 -6.91 -17.17 12.97
CA LEU A 176 -5.55 -17.37 13.42
C LEU A 176 -5.42 -16.90 14.87
N THR A 177 -4.79 -17.72 15.71
CA THR A 177 -4.42 -17.27 17.05
C THR A 177 -3.38 -16.16 16.96
N ARG A 178 -3.23 -15.38 18.04
CA ARG A 178 -2.25 -14.30 18.06
C ARG A 178 -0.84 -14.79 17.76
N ASP A 179 -0.47 -15.95 18.30
CA ASP A 179 0.85 -16.54 18.11
C ASP A 179 1.05 -16.99 16.66
N GLN A 180 0.03 -17.61 16.05
CA GLN A 180 0.07 -18.01 14.63
C GLN A 180 0.29 -16.81 13.69
N MET A 181 -0.22 -15.64 14.03
CA MET A 181 -0.05 -14.44 13.19
C MET A 181 1.41 -14.03 13.01
N PHE A 182 2.31 -14.28 13.98
CA PHE A 182 3.75 -13.98 13.83
C PHE A 182 4.40 -14.76 12.67
N SER A 183 3.89 -15.95 12.36
CA SER A 183 4.40 -16.81 11.30
C SER A 183 3.54 -16.86 10.04
N SER A 184 2.27 -16.44 10.12
CA SER A 184 1.28 -16.68 9.06
C SER A 184 0.72 -15.41 8.41
N THR A 185 1.13 -14.21 8.86
CA THR A 185 0.65 -12.92 8.31
C THR A 185 1.77 -11.95 7.94
N GLY A 186 2.99 -12.46 7.80
CA GLY A 186 4.20 -11.70 7.50
C GLY A 186 4.61 -10.72 8.60
N HIS A 187 5.68 -9.97 8.35
CA HIS A 187 6.31 -9.03 9.27
C HIS A 187 7.17 -8.04 8.48
N ARG A 188 7.61 -6.94 9.11
CA ARG A 188 8.74 -6.16 8.59
C ARG A 188 10.04 -6.91 8.92
N PRO A 189 10.89 -7.23 7.94
CA PRO A 189 12.12 -7.99 8.18
C PRO A 189 13.16 -7.15 8.93
N ARG A 190 14.18 -7.82 9.50
CA ARG A 190 15.38 -7.11 9.94
C ARG A 190 16.04 -6.38 8.78
N THR A 191 16.63 -5.23 9.07
CA THR A 191 17.47 -4.49 8.13
C THR A 191 18.81 -4.19 8.78
N GLN A 192 19.88 -4.26 7.99
CA GLN A 192 21.19 -3.66 8.28
C GLN A 192 21.46 -2.63 7.18
N GLN A 193 21.79 -1.42 7.58
CA GLN A 193 21.87 -0.26 6.71
C GLN A 193 23.22 0.43 6.96
N ASP A 194 24.14 0.28 6.02
CA ASP A 194 25.41 1.00 6.01
C ASP A 194 25.20 2.33 5.29
N ILE A 195 25.29 3.43 6.04
CA ILE A 195 25.14 4.80 5.54
C ILE A 195 26.50 5.47 5.57
N SER A 196 26.92 6.06 4.44
CA SER A 196 28.05 6.99 4.41
C SER A 196 27.60 8.32 3.81
N LEU A 197 27.84 9.42 4.53
CA LEU A 197 27.57 10.78 4.07
C LEU A 197 28.87 11.58 4.10
N VAL A 198 29.13 12.32 3.02
CA VAL A 198 30.26 13.25 2.93
C VAL A 198 29.74 14.64 2.61
N ALA A 199 30.10 15.62 3.43
CA ALA A 199 29.80 17.02 3.21
C ALA A 199 31.07 17.87 3.16
N ASN A 200 31.03 18.97 2.43
CA ASN A 200 32.08 19.97 2.47
C ASN A 200 32.06 20.79 3.78
N ALA A 201 33.00 21.72 3.94
CA ALA A 201 33.12 22.54 5.16
C ALA A 201 31.87 23.40 5.47
N ASP A 202 31.02 23.67 4.48
CA ASP A 202 29.76 24.38 4.65
C ASP A 202 28.59 23.43 4.96
N GLY A 203 28.84 22.14 5.21
CA GLY A 203 27.80 21.15 5.50
C GLY A 203 26.91 20.83 4.30
N VAL A 204 27.37 21.11 3.08
CA VAL A 204 26.65 20.72 1.86
C VAL A 204 27.11 19.32 1.45
N ILE A 205 26.17 18.38 1.34
CA ILE A 205 26.40 16.98 1.02
C ILE A 205 26.85 16.85 -0.44
N GLU A 206 27.98 16.19 -0.63
CA GLU A 206 28.59 15.90 -1.93
C GLU A 206 28.45 14.42 -2.32
N SER A 207 28.34 13.53 -1.32
CA SER A 207 28.15 12.10 -1.53
C SER A 207 27.23 11.49 -0.48
N SER A 208 26.34 10.60 -0.93
CA SER A 208 25.52 9.75 -0.08
C SER A 208 25.61 8.31 -0.57
N GLU A 209 25.96 7.40 0.32
CA GLU A 209 25.92 5.96 0.09
C GLU A 209 24.97 5.30 1.10
N HIS A 210 24.11 4.41 0.62
CA HIS A 210 23.19 3.63 1.45
C HIS A 210 23.12 2.19 0.94
N HIS A 211 23.80 1.28 1.65
CA HIS A 211 23.80 -0.14 1.36
C HIS A 211 22.90 -0.87 2.35
N THR A 212 21.88 -1.54 1.82
CA THR A 212 20.88 -2.26 2.60
C THR A 212 21.10 -3.75 2.48
N LEU A 213 21.07 -4.42 3.62
CA LEU A 213 21.00 -5.86 3.73
C LEU A 213 19.73 -6.24 4.50
N THR A 214 18.86 -7.02 3.87
CA THR A 214 17.56 -7.44 4.43
C THR A 214 17.34 -8.93 4.22
N GLU A 215 16.33 -9.49 4.88
CA GLU A 215 15.97 -10.91 4.81
C GLU A 215 14.61 -11.15 4.14
N THR A 216 14.44 -12.34 3.56
CA THR A 216 13.17 -12.92 3.10
C THR A 216 13.16 -14.43 3.35
N SER A 217 12.01 -15.08 3.21
CA SER A 217 11.90 -16.54 3.29
C SER A 217 12.53 -17.24 2.08
N THR A 218 12.70 -18.56 2.17
CA THR A 218 13.16 -19.39 1.05
C THR A 218 12.13 -19.55 -0.07
N VAL A 219 10.86 -19.17 0.16
CA VAL A 219 9.76 -19.35 -0.81
C VAL A 219 9.28 -18.03 -1.43
N GLY A 220 9.35 -16.95 -0.65
CA GLY A 220 8.89 -15.62 -1.05
C GLY A 220 10.00 -14.76 -1.66
N ARG A 221 9.61 -13.86 -2.56
CA ARG A 221 10.47 -12.76 -3.02
C ARG A 221 9.96 -11.46 -2.42
N PHE A 222 10.71 -10.92 -1.46
CA PHE A 222 10.40 -9.65 -0.82
C PHE A 222 11.70 -8.91 -0.53
N CYS A 223 11.68 -7.58 -0.61
CA CYS A 223 12.77 -6.71 -0.21
C CYS A 223 12.16 -5.57 0.60
N GLU A 224 12.72 -5.28 1.77
CA GLU A 224 12.45 -4.04 2.49
C GLU A 224 13.32 -2.92 1.89
N PRO A 225 12.74 -1.92 1.20
CA PRO A 225 13.50 -1.04 0.31
C PRO A 225 14.00 0.22 1.03
N THR A 226 14.87 0.07 2.04
CA THR A 226 15.23 1.16 2.96
C THR A 226 16.04 2.30 2.31
N GLY A 227 16.73 2.04 1.21
CA GLY A 227 17.52 3.02 0.48
C GLY A 227 16.74 3.99 -0.40
N LEU A 228 15.42 3.82 -0.57
CA LEU A 228 14.64 4.61 -1.54
C LEU A 228 14.62 6.11 -1.23
N SER A 229 14.45 6.50 0.05
CA SER A 229 14.39 7.92 0.42
C SER A 229 15.73 8.64 0.24
N THR A 230 16.85 7.94 0.43
CA THR A 230 18.20 8.51 0.21
C THR A 230 18.38 9.00 -1.21
N ARG A 231 17.72 8.37 -2.19
CA ARG A 231 17.83 8.71 -3.61
C ARG A 231 17.35 10.12 -3.95
N PHE A 232 16.48 10.71 -3.14
CA PHE A 232 15.83 11.98 -3.50
C PHE A 232 15.70 13.00 -2.36
N LEU A 233 15.82 12.60 -1.08
CA LEU A 233 15.46 13.47 0.03
C LEU A 233 16.37 14.71 0.15
N TYR A 234 17.68 14.48 0.03
CA TYR A 234 18.70 15.52 0.13
C TYR A 234 19.55 15.61 -1.14
N ARG A 235 20.14 16.78 -1.37
CA ARG A 235 21.13 17.02 -2.41
C ARG A 235 22.26 15.99 -2.30
N SER A 236 22.61 15.35 -3.42
CA SER A 236 23.77 14.46 -3.45
C SER A 236 24.25 14.23 -4.89
N PRO A 237 25.27 14.98 -5.35
CA PRO A 237 25.85 14.82 -6.69
C PRO A 237 26.40 13.42 -6.96
N ARG A 238 27.03 12.81 -5.96
CA ARG A 238 27.41 11.39 -5.97
C ARG A 238 26.40 10.60 -5.12
N MET A 239 25.84 9.52 -5.66
CA MET A 239 24.87 8.67 -4.96
C MET A 239 25.17 7.22 -5.23
N VAL A 240 25.18 6.39 -4.18
CA VAL A 240 25.19 4.94 -4.30
C VAL A 240 24.11 4.35 -3.41
N VAL A 241 23.17 3.63 -4.00
CA VAL A 241 22.16 2.87 -3.26
C VAL A 241 22.18 1.43 -3.73
N SER A 242 22.25 0.48 -2.81
CA SER A 242 22.19 -0.94 -3.15
C SER A 242 21.39 -1.72 -2.14
N HIS A 243 20.62 -2.70 -2.58
CA HIS A 243 19.94 -3.65 -1.69
C HIS A 243 20.41 -5.06 -1.98
N ARG A 244 20.65 -5.84 -0.92
CA ARG A 244 20.88 -7.28 -0.98
C ARG A 244 19.87 -7.98 -0.08
N VAL A 245 19.27 -9.04 -0.59
CA VAL A 245 18.28 -9.82 0.15
C VAL A 245 18.82 -11.22 0.38
N ALA A 246 18.91 -11.65 1.64
CA ALA A 246 19.26 -13.00 2.02
C ALA A 246 18.02 -13.86 2.29
N ARG A 247 18.05 -15.12 1.84
CA ARG A 247 16.96 -16.09 2.07
C ARG A 247 17.23 -16.90 3.32
N VAL A 248 16.40 -16.72 4.34
CA VAL A 248 16.48 -17.40 5.64
C VAL A 248 15.28 -18.33 5.85
N ASN A 249 15.42 -19.31 6.73
CA ASN A 249 14.35 -20.24 7.15
C ASN A 249 13.39 -19.57 8.17
N LEU A 250 12.87 -18.40 7.81
CA LEU A 250 11.85 -17.65 8.56
C LEU A 250 10.61 -17.41 7.68
N PRO A 251 9.46 -17.03 8.27
CA PRO A 251 8.25 -16.68 7.52
C PRO A 251 8.50 -15.59 6.46
N THR A 252 7.71 -15.61 5.38
CA THR A 252 7.81 -14.58 4.34
C THR A 252 7.44 -13.20 4.92
N PRO A 253 8.33 -12.19 4.82
CA PRO A 253 7.99 -10.83 5.24
C PRO A 253 6.91 -10.20 4.35
N CYS A 254 6.33 -9.09 4.78
CA CYS A 254 5.34 -8.36 4.01
C CYS A 254 5.41 -6.85 4.31
N PHE A 255 4.59 -6.07 3.62
CA PHE A 255 4.53 -4.62 3.84
C PHE A 255 4.16 -4.31 5.29
N MET A 256 4.84 -3.35 5.92
CA MET A 256 4.42 -2.69 7.16
C MET A 256 4.42 -1.17 6.94
N ARG A 257 3.51 -0.43 7.60
CA ARG A 257 3.32 1.03 7.43
C ARG A 257 4.65 1.79 7.26
N GLY A 258 4.83 2.42 6.10
CA GLY A 258 6.13 2.94 5.67
C GLY A 258 7.12 1.84 5.19
N PRO A 259 6.80 1.01 4.17
CA PRO A 259 7.71 -0.04 3.71
C PRO A 259 8.95 0.57 3.07
N GLY A 260 10.12 0.36 3.65
CA GLY A 260 11.34 1.07 3.27
C GLY A 260 11.48 2.42 3.94
N GLU A 261 10.52 3.34 3.81
CA GLU A 261 10.67 4.70 4.36
C GLU A 261 10.84 4.71 5.88
N ALA A 262 10.10 3.89 6.63
CA ALA A 262 10.20 3.89 8.10
C ALA A 262 11.59 3.48 8.60
N PRO A 263 12.13 2.29 8.26
CA PRO A 263 13.50 1.92 8.64
C PRO A 263 14.59 2.74 7.91
N GLY A 264 14.33 3.15 6.67
CA GLY A 264 15.25 3.90 5.82
C GLY A 264 15.50 5.33 6.28
N LEU A 265 14.43 6.06 6.57
CA LEU A 265 14.53 7.42 7.11
C LEU A 265 15.10 7.41 8.53
N PHE A 266 14.86 6.36 9.32
CA PHE A 266 15.55 6.22 10.61
C PHE A 266 17.08 6.23 10.43
N ALA A 267 17.62 5.39 9.55
CA ALA A 267 19.06 5.31 9.34
C ALA A 267 19.62 6.60 8.71
N LEU A 268 18.95 7.13 7.69
CA LEU A 268 19.37 8.36 7.02
C LEU A 268 19.34 9.57 7.96
N GLU A 269 18.25 9.78 8.70
CA GLU A 269 18.11 10.94 9.58
C GLU A 269 19.02 10.87 10.81
N ALA A 270 19.33 9.66 11.30
CA ALA A 270 20.33 9.47 12.33
C ALA A 270 21.73 9.84 11.82
N ALA A 271 22.12 9.36 10.63
CA ALA A 271 23.38 9.74 10.00
C ALA A 271 23.48 11.24 9.72
N MET A 272 22.36 11.89 9.37
CA MET A 272 22.28 13.34 9.21
C MET A 272 22.48 14.09 10.54
N ASP A 273 22.06 13.54 11.68
CA ASP A 273 22.27 14.17 13.00
C ASP A 273 23.75 14.03 13.42
N GLU A 274 24.34 12.86 13.21
CA GLU A 274 25.77 12.63 13.42
C GLU A 274 26.63 13.51 12.49
N LEU A 275 26.23 13.68 11.22
CA LEU A 275 26.93 14.58 10.30
C LEU A 275 26.82 16.04 10.74
N ALA A 276 25.69 16.45 11.33
CA ALA A 276 25.52 17.79 11.87
C ALA A 276 26.46 18.02 13.05
N ASP A 277 26.58 17.05 13.96
CA ASP A 277 27.49 17.11 15.10
C ASP A 277 28.96 17.19 14.65
N GLU A 278 29.40 16.30 13.77
CA GLU A 278 30.76 16.28 13.21
C GLU A 278 31.09 17.56 12.41
N SER A 279 30.09 18.17 11.77
CA SER A 279 30.25 19.43 11.04
C SER A 279 30.13 20.67 11.94
N GLY A 280 29.77 20.51 13.23
CA GLY A 280 29.50 21.62 14.13
C GLY A 280 28.31 22.50 13.73
N LEU A 281 27.32 21.93 13.04
CA LEU A 281 26.14 22.64 12.54
C LEU A 281 24.88 22.29 13.34
N ASP A 282 23.93 23.23 13.41
CA ASP A 282 22.60 22.87 13.92
C ASP A 282 21.95 21.83 12.97
N PRO A 283 21.33 20.77 13.50
CA PRO A 283 20.69 19.75 12.68
C PRO A 283 19.70 20.34 11.68
N VAL A 284 18.81 21.26 12.08
CA VAL A 284 17.81 21.85 11.19
C VAL A 284 18.49 22.61 10.04
N ASP A 285 19.53 23.38 10.34
CA ASP A 285 20.27 24.14 9.33
C ASP A 285 20.97 23.22 8.33
N LEU A 286 21.55 22.11 8.78
CA LEU A 286 22.13 21.11 7.87
C LEU A 286 21.08 20.58 6.87
N ARG A 287 19.87 20.26 7.32
CA ARG A 287 18.79 19.78 6.42
C ARG A 287 18.35 20.87 5.44
N ARG A 288 18.30 22.14 5.87
CA ARG A 288 17.97 23.27 4.99
C ARG A 288 19.02 23.47 3.89
N ARG A 289 20.31 23.42 4.24
CA ARG A 289 21.42 23.54 3.27
C ARG A 289 21.40 22.46 2.19
N ASN A 290 20.82 21.30 2.52
CA ASN A 290 20.75 20.14 1.64
C ASN A 290 19.37 19.91 1.00
N HIS A 291 18.46 20.87 1.09
CA HIS A 291 17.18 20.82 0.41
C HIS A 291 17.33 20.88 -1.12
N VAL A 292 16.44 20.18 -1.83
CA VAL A 292 16.36 20.18 -3.30
C VAL A 292 14.92 20.38 -3.78
N ASP A 293 14.74 21.24 -4.79
CA ASP A 293 13.43 21.57 -5.39
C ASP A 293 12.99 20.65 -6.53
N PHE A 294 13.80 19.64 -6.84
CA PHE A 294 13.48 18.61 -7.82
C PHE A 294 13.89 17.23 -7.30
N ASP A 295 13.26 16.21 -7.87
CA ASP A 295 13.65 14.82 -7.68
C ASP A 295 14.91 14.52 -8.49
N GLN A 296 16.03 14.31 -7.82
CA GLN A 296 17.29 13.97 -8.49
C GLN A 296 17.25 12.59 -9.15
N ALA A 297 16.33 11.70 -8.77
CA ALA A 297 16.20 10.37 -9.36
C ALA A 297 15.50 10.42 -10.73
N SER A 298 14.42 11.19 -10.85
CA SER A 298 13.67 11.34 -12.11
C SER A 298 14.00 12.61 -12.91
N GLY A 299 14.70 13.57 -12.32
CA GLY A 299 14.98 14.90 -12.89
C GLY A 299 13.76 15.84 -12.92
N LYS A 300 12.63 15.45 -12.32
CA LYS A 300 11.38 16.22 -12.36
C LYS A 300 11.29 17.20 -11.20
N PRO A 301 10.73 18.41 -11.40
CA PRO A 301 10.41 19.31 -10.30
C PRO A 301 9.35 18.67 -9.39
N TRP A 302 9.41 18.99 -8.09
CA TRP A 302 8.35 18.58 -7.17
C TRP A 302 7.03 19.26 -7.53
N SER A 303 5.92 18.52 -7.51
CA SER A 303 4.59 19.09 -7.76
C SER A 303 4.16 20.06 -6.64
N SER A 304 4.47 19.72 -5.40
CA SER A 304 4.33 20.54 -4.20
C SER A 304 5.27 19.96 -3.13
N LYS A 305 6.13 20.81 -2.55
CA LYS A 305 7.04 20.43 -1.47
C LYS A 305 7.19 21.61 -0.51
N HIS A 306 6.54 21.51 0.65
CA HIS A 306 6.55 22.55 1.68
C HIS A 306 7.49 22.23 2.86
N LEU A 307 8.61 21.58 2.56
CA LEU A 307 9.48 21.00 3.59
C LEU A 307 10.19 22.09 4.42
N LEU A 308 10.61 23.18 3.79
CA LEU A 308 11.27 24.28 4.48
C LEU A 308 10.29 25.01 5.41
N GLU A 309 9.06 25.23 4.95
CA GLU A 309 7.98 25.80 5.75
C GLU A 309 7.61 24.89 6.93
N CYS A 310 7.64 23.57 6.73
CA CYS A 310 7.49 22.60 7.82
C CYS A 310 8.60 22.75 8.87
N TYR A 311 9.86 22.93 8.47
CA TYR A 311 10.94 23.20 9.42
C TYR A 311 10.74 24.52 10.16
N ASP A 312 10.35 25.59 9.47
CA ASP A 312 10.07 26.89 10.10
C ASP A 312 8.98 26.78 11.17
N GLN A 313 7.85 26.16 10.79
CA GLN A 313 6.72 26.00 11.70
C GLN A 313 7.03 25.06 12.87
N ALA A 314 7.72 23.96 12.62
CA ALA A 314 8.10 23.01 13.66
C ALA A 314 9.09 23.63 14.63
N ALA A 315 10.16 24.28 14.13
CA ALA A 315 11.16 24.92 14.96
C ALA A 315 10.56 26.03 15.83
N LEU A 316 9.69 26.87 15.27
CA LEU A 316 9.00 27.93 15.99
C LEU A 316 8.08 27.38 17.08
N ARG A 317 7.21 26.41 16.75
CA ARG A 317 6.21 25.87 17.69
C ARG A 317 6.83 25.01 18.78
N PHE A 318 7.93 24.32 18.47
CA PHE A 318 8.67 23.52 19.44
C PHE A 318 9.55 24.39 20.35
N GLY A 319 9.94 25.58 19.90
CA GLY A 319 10.89 26.45 20.59
C GLY A 319 12.34 26.04 20.38
N TRP A 320 12.68 25.55 19.17
CA TRP A 320 14.02 25.01 18.84
C TRP A 320 15.16 26.00 19.07
N ASN A 321 14.88 27.30 18.98
CA ASN A 321 15.83 28.38 19.30
C ASN A 321 16.33 28.36 20.76
N HIS A 322 15.69 27.60 21.65
CA HIS A 322 16.13 27.39 23.03
C HIS A 322 17.00 26.14 23.21
N ARG A 323 17.32 25.40 22.13
CA ARG A 323 18.20 24.24 22.17
C ARG A 323 19.63 24.69 22.51
N ILE A 324 20.25 24.01 23.47
CA ILE A 324 21.69 24.13 23.71
C ILE A 324 22.37 22.97 22.97
N PRO A 325 23.23 23.23 21.96
CA PRO A 325 23.72 22.17 21.06
C PRO A 325 24.45 21.02 21.75
N ALA A 326 25.28 21.32 22.76
CA ALA A 326 26.13 20.32 23.39
C ALA A 326 25.31 19.18 24.02
N PRO A 327 25.62 17.90 23.74
CA PRO A 327 24.98 16.77 24.39
C PRO A 327 25.06 16.89 25.92
N ARG A 328 24.00 16.43 26.59
CA ARG A 328 23.85 16.47 28.06
C ARG A 328 23.84 17.87 28.70
N SER A 329 23.78 18.95 27.93
CA SER A 329 23.76 20.33 28.45
C SER A 329 22.42 20.75 29.07
N MET A 330 21.29 20.23 28.57
CA MET A 330 19.96 20.66 29.00
C MET A 330 19.41 19.77 30.14
N ARG A 331 18.97 20.39 31.23
CA ARG A 331 18.30 19.71 32.36
C ARG A 331 16.98 20.39 32.71
N ARG A 332 16.00 19.59 33.15
CA ARG A 332 14.71 20.08 33.63
C ARG A 332 14.25 19.24 34.82
N ASN A 333 14.06 19.86 35.98
CA ASN A 333 13.60 19.19 37.21
C ASN A 333 14.44 17.96 37.59
N GLY A 334 15.77 18.06 37.51
CA GLY A 334 16.69 16.96 37.83
C GLY A 334 16.82 15.89 36.74
N VAL A 335 16.09 15.99 35.63
CA VAL A 335 16.13 15.03 34.51
C VAL A 335 16.98 15.59 33.37
N GLN A 336 17.80 14.73 32.75
CA GLN A 336 18.53 15.03 31.53
C GLN A 336 17.54 15.12 30.35
N VAL A 337 17.57 16.23 29.61
CA VAL A 337 16.71 16.46 28.45
C VAL A 337 17.56 16.46 27.18
N GLY A 338 17.05 15.83 26.12
CA GLY A 338 17.61 15.89 24.77
C GLY A 338 16.51 16.25 23.77
N TRP A 339 16.86 17.07 22.78
CA TRP A 339 15.99 17.49 21.69
C TRP A 339 16.55 16.98 20.37
N GLY A 340 15.72 16.32 19.59
CA GLY A 340 16.06 15.80 18.26
C GLY A 340 14.97 16.15 17.25
N MET A 341 15.33 16.08 15.97
CA MET A 341 14.43 16.30 14.85
C MET A 341 14.77 15.30 13.74
N ALA A 342 13.80 15.03 12.89
CA ALA A 342 13.97 14.17 11.74
C ALA A 342 12.99 14.57 10.64
N THR A 343 13.39 14.33 9.41
CA THR A 343 12.58 14.51 8.21
C THR A 343 11.84 13.24 7.90
N ALA A 344 10.54 13.37 7.61
CA ALA A 344 9.73 12.26 7.14
C ALA A 344 9.14 12.58 5.77
N THR A 345 9.18 11.61 4.86
CA THR A 345 8.56 11.69 3.53
C THR A 345 7.89 10.36 3.19
N TYR A 346 6.94 10.39 2.27
CA TYR A 346 6.28 9.20 1.75
C TYR A 346 5.81 9.46 0.32
N PRO A 347 5.92 8.50 -0.62
CA PRO A 347 5.57 8.72 -2.01
C PRO A 347 4.07 9.01 -2.19
N GLY A 348 3.76 10.02 -2.99
CA GLY A 348 2.40 10.35 -3.41
C GLY A 348 1.99 9.51 -4.61
N ARG A 349 1.14 8.50 -4.39
CA ARG A 349 0.69 7.58 -5.45
C ARG A 349 -0.78 7.72 -5.79
N ARG A 350 -1.11 7.31 -7.02
CA ARG A 350 -2.47 7.12 -7.50
C ARG A 350 -2.51 5.93 -8.44
N MET A 351 -3.58 5.15 -8.33
CA MET A 351 -3.96 4.08 -9.25
C MET A 351 -5.38 4.32 -9.79
N ALA A 352 -5.81 3.50 -10.75
CA ALA A 352 -7.18 3.49 -11.24
C ALA A 352 -8.15 2.95 -10.17
N ALA A 353 -9.36 3.52 -10.11
CA ALA A 353 -10.46 3.04 -9.31
C ALA A 353 -11.80 3.43 -9.94
N GLY A 354 -12.84 2.65 -9.66
CA GLY A 354 -14.22 2.94 -10.02
C GLY A 354 -15.05 3.38 -8.81
N CYS A 355 -16.15 4.06 -9.11
CA CYS A 355 -17.22 4.37 -8.16
C CYS A 355 -18.56 4.28 -8.90
N SER A 356 -19.55 3.63 -8.30
CA SER A 356 -20.94 3.69 -8.77
C SER A 356 -21.75 4.65 -7.90
N VAL A 357 -22.79 5.22 -8.48
CA VAL A 357 -23.72 6.14 -7.80
C VAL A 357 -25.15 5.77 -8.14
N VAL A 358 -26.01 5.70 -7.12
CA VAL A 358 -27.43 5.36 -7.23
C VAL A 358 -28.24 6.29 -6.33
N THR A 359 -29.39 6.77 -6.82
CA THR A 359 -30.40 7.40 -5.96
C THR A 359 -31.43 6.36 -5.57
N ASP A 360 -31.56 6.13 -4.27
CA ASP A 360 -32.52 5.18 -3.72
C ASP A 360 -33.93 5.78 -3.64
N ALA A 361 -34.93 4.92 -3.42
CA ALA A 361 -36.32 5.33 -3.25
C ALA A 361 -36.56 6.24 -2.03
N ASP A 362 -35.64 6.22 -1.05
CA ASP A 362 -35.65 7.10 0.13
C ASP A 362 -35.06 8.50 -0.16
N GLY A 363 -34.66 8.76 -1.40
CA GLY A 363 -34.08 10.03 -1.85
C GLY A 363 -32.60 10.19 -1.50
N LYS A 364 -31.97 9.21 -0.83
CA LYS A 364 -30.53 9.24 -0.52
C LYS A 364 -29.71 8.86 -1.74
N VAL A 365 -28.51 9.42 -1.83
CA VAL A 365 -27.57 9.15 -2.92
C VAL A 365 -26.44 8.28 -2.39
N ARG A 366 -26.37 7.06 -2.91
CA ARG A 366 -25.42 6.04 -2.48
C ARG A 366 -24.29 5.91 -3.49
N PHE A 367 -23.08 6.07 -2.98
CA PHE A 367 -21.83 5.86 -3.70
C PHE A 367 -21.21 4.55 -3.22
N SER A 368 -20.55 3.82 -4.10
CA SER A 368 -19.86 2.58 -3.71
C SER A 368 -18.62 2.29 -4.54
N SER A 369 -17.63 1.69 -3.88
CA SER A 369 -16.36 1.28 -4.47
C SER A 369 -15.79 0.11 -3.66
N ALA A 370 -15.11 -0.83 -4.29
CA ALA A 370 -14.49 -2.00 -3.64
C ALA A 370 -13.22 -1.64 -2.81
N THR A 371 -13.21 -0.45 -2.22
CA THR A 371 -12.18 -0.01 -1.27
C THR A 371 -12.46 -0.54 0.15
N HIS A 372 -11.58 -0.24 1.09
CA HIS A 372 -11.54 -0.88 2.41
C HIS A 372 -11.52 0.15 3.53
N GLU A 373 -12.43 -0.01 4.50
CA GLU A 373 -12.40 0.74 5.76
C GLU A 373 -11.54 -0.02 6.77
N VAL A 374 -10.30 0.42 6.91
CA VAL A 374 -9.28 -0.23 7.76
C VAL A 374 -8.98 0.56 9.04
N GLY A 375 -9.86 1.50 9.39
CA GLY A 375 -9.65 2.49 10.45
C GLY A 375 -9.00 3.79 9.96
N ASN A 376 -8.99 4.02 8.64
CA ASN A 376 -8.51 5.25 8.01
C ASN A 376 -9.62 6.24 7.67
N SER A 377 -10.87 5.94 8.08
CA SER A 377 -12.05 6.79 7.88
C SER A 377 -12.37 7.04 6.40
N VAL A 378 -12.11 6.03 5.55
CA VAL A 378 -12.40 6.15 4.11
C VAL A 378 -13.89 6.43 3.89
N ARG A 379 -14.80 5.82 4.65
CA ARG A 379 -16.23 6.04 4.47
C ARG A 379 -16.62 7.49 4.75
N THR A 380 -16.05 8.09 5.78
CA THR A 380 -16.28 9.50 6.13
C THR A 380 -15.74 10.43 5.04
N VAL A 381 -14.48 10.24 4.64
CA VAL A 381 -13.83 11.10 3.65
C VAL A 381 -14.53 11.01 2.29
N MET A 382 -14.90 9.80 1.84
CA MET A 382 -15.61 9.64 0.57
C MET A 382 -17.03 10.21 0.63
N THR A 383 -17.72 10.12 1.78
CA THR A 383 -19.01 10.78 1.96
C THR A 383 -18.89 12.30 1.87
N GLN A 384 -17.84 12.89 2.46
CA GLN A 384 -17.58 14.34 2.36
C GLN A 384 -17.31 14.76 0.92
N VAL A 385 -16.45 14.02 0.19
CA VAL A 385 -16.14 14.29 -1.22
C VAL A 385 -17.40 14.19 -2.07
N ALA A 386 -18.18 13.12 -1.90
CA ALA A 386 -19.43 12.90 -2.62
C ALA A 386 -20.43 14.04 -2.36
N ALA A 387 -20.68 14.38 -1.09
CA ALA A 387 -21.64 15.40 -0.71
C ALA A 387 -21.26 16.77 -1.26
N GLN A 388 -19.99 17.17 -1.12
CA GLN A 388 -19.50 18.45 -1.62
C GLN A 388 -19.57 18.53 -3.15
N ALA A 389 -19.15 17.47 -3.85
CA ALA A 389 -19.13 17.45 -5.31
C ALA A 389 -20.53 17.36 -5.93
N ALA A 390 -21.48 16.70 -5.26
CA ALA A 390 -22.86 16.58 -5.73
C ALA A 390 -23.80 17.70 -5.23
N GLY A 391 -23.30 18.66 -4.44
CA GLY A 391 -24.10 19.73 -3.84
C GLY A 391 -25.14 19.24 -2.82
N LEU A 392 -24.87 18.11 -2.15
CA LEU A 392 -25.77 17.47 -1.18
C LEU A 392 -25.44 17.89 0.26
N ALA A 393 -26.45 17.85 1.13
CA ALA A 393 -26.18 17.80 2.56
C ALA A 393 -25.43 16.50 2.90
N ILE A 394 -24.50 16.55 3.85
CA ILE A 394 -23.66 15.37 4.18
C ILE A 394 -24.49 14.14 4.59
N GLY A 395 -25.65 14.34 5.21
CA GLY A 395 -26.56 13.25 5.59
C GLY A 395 -27.37 12.64 4.44
N ASP A 396 -27.31 13.22 3.24
CA ASP A 396 -27.98 12.72 2.03
C ASP A 396 -27.05 11.91 1.12
N ALA A 397 -25.74 11.98 1.36
CA ALA A 397 -24.74 11.15 0.69
C ALA A 397 -24.32 9.98 1.59
N ILE A 398 -24.22 8.78 1.02
CA ILE A 398 -23.80 7.57 1.75
C ILE A 398 -22.74 6.85 0.92
N PHE A 399 -21.60 6.53 1.51
CA PHE A 399 -20.55 5.77 0.85
C PHE A 399 -20.43 4.34 1.40
N HIS A 400 -20.49 3.35 0.50
CA HIS A 400 -20.32 1.94 0.79
C HIS A 400 -18.96 1.42 0.31
N SER A 401 -18.37 0.54 1.11
CA SER A 401 -17.06 -0.06 0.86
C SER A 401 -17.02 -1.50 1.34
N GLY A 402 -16.06 -2.29 0.86
CA GLY A 402 -15.81 -3.62 1.40
C GLY A 402 -16.63 -4.74 0.77
N ASP A 403 -17.02 -4.63 -0.49
CA ASP A 403 -17.75 -5.66 -1.24
C ASP A 403 -17.15 -5.78 -2.64
N SER A 404 -16.84 -7.01 -3.07
CA SER A 404 -16.27 -7.27 -4.40
C SER A 404 -17.27 -7.10 -5.56
N HIS A 405 -18.56 -6.92 -5.29
CA HIS A 405 -19.53 -6.53 -6.30
C HIS A 405 -19.54 -5.02 -6.58
N TYR A 406 -18.86 -4.21 -5.77
CA TYR A 406 -18.69 -2.80 -6.08
C TYR A 406 -17.62 -2.59 -7.15
N PRO A 407 -17.60 -1.44 -7.84
CA PRO A 407 -16.56 -1.15 -8.83
C PRO A 407 -15.16 -1.25 -8.23
N ASP A 408 -14.24 -1.82 -9.02
CA ASP A 408 -12.88 -2.14 -8.56
C ASP A 408 -12.14 -0.92 -8.01
N ALA A 409 -11.35 -1.16 -6.97
CA ALA A 409 -10.44 -0.20 -6.37
C ALA A 409 -9.10 -0.87 -6.06
N PRO A 410 -7.99 -0.14 -6.00
CA PRO A 410 -6.72 -0.74 -5.62
C PRO A 410 -6.77 -1.17 -4.14
N TYR A 411 -5.78 -1.97 -3.74
CA TYR A 411 -5.54 -2.22 -2.32
C TYR A 411 -5.48 -0.89 -1.56
N SER A 412 -6.04 -0.86 -0.36
CA SER A 412 -5.74 0.25 0.54
C SER A 412 -4.26 0.12 0.90
N GLY A 413 -3.41 1.10 0.61
CA GLY A 413 -1.96 0.98 0.76
C GLY A 413 -1.24 2.10 0.01
N ALA A 414 0.08 2.22 0.21
CA ALA A 414 0.87 3.34 -0.31
C ALA A 414 0.24 4.73 -0.03
N SER A 415 -0.57 4.84 1.04
CA SER A 415 -1.33 6.05 1.40
C SER A 415 -2.14 6.67 0.24
N GLN A 416 -2.51 5.88 -0.77
CA GLN A 416 -3.11 6.40 -2.02
C GLN A 416 -4.64 6.44 -2.03
N THR A 417 -5.31 5.78 -1.09
CA THR A 417 -6.76 5.55 -1.12
C THR A 417 -7.56 6.83 -1.30
N THR A 418 -7.25 7.90 -0.56
CA THR A 418 -7.97 9.17 -0.67
C THR A 418 -7.79 9.81 -2.04
N ALA A 419 -6.54 9.85 -2.54
CA ALA A 419 -6.24 10.45 -3.83
C ALA A 419 -6.84 9.65 -5.00
N THR A 420 -6.90 8.32 -4.90
CA THR A 420 -7.47 7.46 -5.95
C THR A 420 -8.99 7.37 -5.87
N VAL A 421 -9.54 6.86 -4.77
CA VAL A 421 -10.97 6.60 -4.65
C VAL A 421 -11.73 7.92 -4.54
N GLY A 422 -11.15 8.93 -3.90
CA GLY A 422 -11.74 10.27 -3.83
C GLY A 422 -11.93 10.90 -5.21
N SER A 423 -10.98 10.71 -6.13
CA SER A 423 -11.15 11.15 -7.51
C SER A 423 -12.27 10.40 -8.25
N ALA A 424 -12.42 9.08 -8.03
CA ALA A 424 -13.50 8.31 -8.62
C ALA A 424 -14.88 8.74 -8.08
N VAL A 425 -14.98 8.96 -6.76
CA VAL A 425 -16.20 9.46 -6.09
C VAL A 425 -16.55 10.86 -6.59
N TYR A 426 -15.57 11.75 -6.69
CA TYR A 426 -15.75 13.10 -7.23
C TYR A 426 -16.29 13.05 -8.66
N GLY A 427 -15.71 12.21 -9.52
CA GLY A 427 -16.18 12.02 -10.90
C GLY A 427 -17.63 11.51 -10.97
N ALA A 428 -17.96 10.48 -10.19
CA ALA A 428 -19.32 9.93 -10.13
C ALA A 428 -20.34 10.96 -9.61
N ALA A 429 -19.94 11.81 -8.66
CA ALA A 429 -20.79 12.86 -8.12
C ALA A 429 -21.14 13.94 -9.16
N LEU A 430 -20.14 14.37 -9.95
CA LEU A 430 -20.36 15.33 -11.04
C LEU A 430 -21.23 14.75 -12.16
N GLU A 431 -21.01 13.48 -12.51
CA GLU A 431 -21.83 12.79 -13.52
C GLU A 431 -23.29 12.69 -13.04
N TRP A 432 -23.50 12.36 -11.77
CA TRP A 432 -24.83 12.31 -11.16
C TRP A 432 -25.53 13.67 -11.10
N GLU A 433 -24.78 14.77 -10.88
CA GLU A 433 -25.32 16.13 -10.85
C GLU A 433 -25.74 16.62 -12.26
N THR A 434 -25.00 16.21 -13.29
CA THR A 434 -25.16 16.74 -14.67
C THR A 434 -26.60 16.65 -15.22
N PRO A 435 -27.34 15.52 -15.09
CA PRO A 435 -28.75 15.43 -15.48
C PRO A 435 -29.66 16.43 -14.76
N ARG A 436 -29.36 16.83 -13.52
CA ARG A 436 -30.21 17.75 -12.74
C ARG A 436 -30.05 19.21 -13.18
N ILE A 437 -28.88 19.58 -13.69
CA ILE A 437 -28.69 20.91 -14.33
C ILE A 437 -29.47 20.98 -15.66
N GLY A 438 -29.61 19.85 -16.37
CA GLY A 438 -30.39 19.76 -17.61
C GLY A 438 -31.91 19.75 -17.39
N VAL A 439 -32.40 18.97 -16.41
CA VAL A 439 -33.84 18.81 -16.12
C VAL A 439 -34.40 19.95 -15.25
N GLY A 440 -33.62 20.48 -14.30
CA GLY A 440 -34.03 21.66 -13.50
C GLY A 440 -34.09 22.97 -14.30
N ARG A 441 -33.39 23.03 -15.44
CA ARG A 441 -33.48 24.15 -16.40
C ARG A 441 -34.62 24.02 -17.41
N SER A 442 -35.22 22.83 -17.58
CA SER A 442 -36.42 22.70 -18.43
C SER A 442 -37.73 23.00 -17.68
N GLU A 443 -37.73 22.95 -16.34
CA GLU A 443 -38.95 23.18 -15.54
C GLU A 443 -39.03 24.55 -14.86
N SER A 444 -37.93 25.32 -14.80
CA SER A 444 -37.97 26.71 -14.35
C SER A 444 -37.61 27.64 -15.51
N GLY A 445 -38.52 28.54 -15.88
CA GLY A 445 -38.44 29.45 -17.03
C GLY A 445 -37.35 30.53 -16.95
N PHE A 446 -36.12 30.15 -16.57
CA PHE A 446 -34.95 31.02 -16.63
C PHE A 446 -34.29 30.91 -18.02
N PRO A 447 -33.90 32.04 -18.64
CA PRO A 447 -33.39 32.04 -20.00
C PRO A 447 -32.05 31.30 -20.10
N ILE A 448 -31.97 30.38 -21.06
CA ILE A 448 -30.78 29.62 -21.44
C ILE A 448 -29.70 30.60 -21.92
N LEU A 449 -28.55 30.63 -21.26
CA LEU A 449 -27.31 31.20 -21.82
C LEU A 449 -26.63 30.11 -22.66
N GLN A 450 -26.85 30.14 -23.97
CA GLN A 450 -26.04 29.36 -24.92
C GLN A 450 -24.70 30.06 -25.13
N PHE A 451 -23.60 29.40 -24.81
CA PHE A 451 -22.27 29.76 -25.32
C PHE A 451 -22.03 28.95 -26.59
N GLN A 452 -22.00 29.61 -27.74
CA GLN A 452 -21.45 29.03 -28.96
C GLN A 452 -19.93 29.12 -28.90
N HIS A 453 -19.25 27.98 -28.92
CA HIS A 453 -17.83 27.92 -29.21
C HIS A 453 -17.66 27.85 -30.74
N GLU A 454 -17.37 28.98 -31.38
CA GLU A 454 -16.83 28.96 -32.74
C GLU A 454 -15.38 28.48 -32.68
N ARG A 455 -15.09 27.37 -33.38
CA ARG A 455 -13.72 26.98 -33.72
C ARG A 455 -13.30 27.80 -34.93
N SER A 456 -12.50 28.84 -34.72
CA SER A 456 -11.72 29.47 -35.78
C SER A 456 -10.25 29.03 -35.65
N GLY A 457 -9.73 28.43 -36.71
CA GLY A 457 -8.32 28.09 -36.83
C GLY A 457 -7.45 29.33 -37.11
N ASP A 458 -6.19 29.17 -36.69
CA ASP A 458 -4.96 29.80 -37.19
C ASP A 458 -4.28 30.93 -36.37
N GLY A 459 -2.98 30.70 -36.13
CA GLY A 459 -1.86 31.66 -36.02
C GLY A 459 -1.82 32.80 -34.99
N GLY A 460 -1.04 32.62 -33.91
CA GLY A 460 0.03 33.57 -33.53
C GLY A 460 -0.18 34.62 -32.41
N ARG A 461 0.71 34.51 -31.39
CA ARG A 461 1.28 35.54 -30.47
C ARG A 461 0.45 36.10 -29.28
N HIS A 462 1.22 36.45 -28.24
CA HIS A 462 0.86 36.62 -26.83
C HIS A 462 0.36 38.03 -26.37
N HIS A 463 -0.42 38.01 -25.28
CA HIS A 463 -0.67 39.03 -24.20
C HIS A 463 -1.74 40.14 -24.41
N PRO A 464 -2.32 40.74 -23.33
CA PRO A 464 -3.26 40.15 -22.35
C PRO A 464 -4.56 40.99 -22.14
N PHE A 465 -5.58 40.37 -21.52
CA PHE A 465 -6.80 40.90 -20.86
C PHE A 465 -7.29 42.35 -21.11
N GLN A 466 -8.51 42.48 -21.65
CA GLN A 466 -9.50 43.52 -21.29
C GLN A 466 -10.93 43.12 -21.74
N THR A 467 -11.91 43.15 -20.82
CA THR A 467 -13.38 43.20 -21.05
C THR A 467 -13.87 44.66 -21.07
N PRO A 468 -15.14 45.03 -21.42
CA PRO A 468 -16.34 44.27 -21.88
C PRO A 468 -17.15 44.93 -23.04
N SER A 469 -18.24 44.31 -23.54
CA SER A 469 -19.62 44.86 -23.52
C SER A 469 -20.60 44.46 -24.66
N ARG A 470 -21.87 44.27 -24.25
CA ARG A 470 -23.19 44.38 -24.93
C ARG A 470 -23.73 43.28 -25.88
N CYS A 471 -24.80 42.65 -25.38
CA CYS A 471 -25.75 41.73 -26.03
C CYS A 471 -26.62 42.35 -27.15
N ARG A 472 -27.07 41.50 -28.09
CA ARG A 472 -28.40 41.56 -28.72
C ARG A 472 -29.05 40.17 -28.73
N ARG A 473 -30.36 40.10 -28.47
CA ARG A 473 -31.18 38.88 -28.34
C ARG A 473 -32.14 38.74 -29.53
N THR A 474 -32.31 37.53 -30.04
CA THR A 474 -33.43 37.13 -30.92
C THR A 474 -33.93 35.75 -30.48
N VAL A 475 -35.25 35.58 -30.46
CA VAL A 475 -35.95 34.38 -29.95
C VAL A 475 -36.61 33.67 -31.13
N SER A 476 -36.48 32.35 -31.21
CA SER A 476 -37.37 31.49 -32.01
C SER A 476 -37.81 30.27 -31.19
N HIS A 477 -39.05 29.85 -31.40
CA HIS A 477 -39.65 28.67 -30.76
C HIS A 477 -39.80 27.55 -31.78
N ASN A 478 -39.50 26.31 -31.38
CA ASN A 478 -40.22 25.15 -31.88
C ASN A 478 -40.09 23.95 -30.94
N SER A 479 -41.20 23.23 -30.83
CA SER A 479 -41.50 22.16 -29.86
C SER A 479 -41.68 20.81 -30.55
N SER A 480 -41.25 19.73 -29.89
CA SER A 480 -41.77 18.32 -29.89
C SER A 480 -40.62 17.32 -29.68
N VAL A 481 -40.71 16.08 -29.16
CA VAL A 481 -41.61 15.26 -28.32
C VAL A 481 -40.78 13.98 -27.94
N ALA A 482 -41.06 13.36 -26.78
CA ALA A 482 -40.88 11.95 -26.35
C ALA A 482 -39.49 11.32 -25.99
N GLN A 483 -39.51 10.52 -24.90
CA GLN A 483 -38.45 9.84 -24.12
C GLN A 483 -37.84 8.58 -24.82
N PRO A 484 -36.69 8.01 -24.35
CA PRO A 484 -36.73 7.02 -23.26
C PRO A 484 -35.56 7.08 -22.24
N SER A 485 -35.77 6.42 -21.08
CA SER A 485 -34.80 6.22 -20.01
C SER A 485 -33.54 5.47 -20.48
N LEU A 486 -32.37 6.10 -20.34
CA LEU A 486 -31.07 5.54 -20.70
C LEU A 486 -30.34 5.08 -19.42
N LYS A 487 -30.21 3.76 -19.21
CA LYS A 487 -29.17 3.22 -18.31
C LYS A 487 -27.88 3.16 -19.12
N VAL A 488 -26.96 4.08 -18.85
CA VAL A 488 -25.62 4.05 -19.45
C VAL A 488 -24.67 3.47 -18.40
N ALA A 489 -24.17 2.26 -18.65
CA ALA A 489 -23.01 1.73 -17.97
C ALA A 489 -21.84 1.85 -18.95
N LEU A 490 -20.95 2.82 -18.74
CA LEU A 490 -19.71 2.95 -19.48
C LEU A 490 -18.57 2.48 -18.56
N ALA A 491 -18.13 1.25 -18.76
CA ALA A 491 -16.93 0.71 -18.12
C ALA A 491 -15.72 1.02 -19.02
N PHE A 492 -14.78 1.82 -18.51
CA PHE A 492 -13.48 2.01 -19.16
C PHE A 492 -12.50 0.98 -18.62
N ALA A 493 -12.14 0.01 -19.46
CA ALA A 493 -11.08 -0.94 -19.16
C ALA A 493 -9.72 -0.26 -19.37
N VAL A 494 -9.05 0.07 -18.27
CA VAL A 494 -7.60 0.34 -18.27
C VAL A 494 -6.93 -0.95 -17.81
N GLN A 495 -6.33 -1.68 -18.75
CA GLN A 495 -5.50 -2.84 -18.44
C GLN A 495 -4.32 -2.39 -17.57
N SER A 496 -4.39 -2.68 -16.27
CA SER A 496 -3.22 -2.74 -15.41
C SER A 496 -2.93 -4.21 -15.14
N ASP A 497 -1.76 -4.68 -15.58
CA ASP A 497 -1.25 -6.01 -15.27
C ASP A 497 -1.02 -6.13 -13.75
N ALA A 498 -2.07 -6.51 -13.03
CA ALA A 498 -1.97 -7.08 -11.69
C ALA A 498 -1.39 -8.50 -11.82
N CYS A 499 -0.13 -8.60 -12.21
CA CYS A 499 0.55 -9.86 -12.44
C CYS A 499 1.80 -9.94 -11.57
N ASP A 500 1.67 -10.63 -10.44
CA ASP A 500 2.75 -11.41 -9.81
C ASP A 500 2.28 -12.22 -8.59
N GLN A 501 0.98 -12.38 -8.33
CA GLN A 501 0.50 -13.60 -7.67
C GLN A 501 0.07 -14.67 -8.69
N GLU A 502 -0.35 -14.27 -9.90
CA GLU A 502 -0.70 -15.23 -10.98
C GLU A 502 0.48 -16.08 -11.45
N LYS A 503 1.72 -15.57 -11.42
CA LYS A 503 2.92 -16.37 -11.76
C LYS A 503 3.40 -17.28 -10.64
N TYR A 504 2.83 -17.16 -9.43
CA TYR A 504 3.17 -17.98 -8.26
C TYR A 504 1.98 -18.79 -7.73
N ALA A 505 0.84 -18.75 -8.42
CA ALA A 505 -0.15 -19.81 -8.33
C ALA A 505 0.58 -21.10 -8.73
N PHE A 506 0.75 -21.99 -7.75
CA PHE A 506 1.35 -23.31 -7.95
C PHE A 506 0.78 -23.92 -9.23
N SER A 507 1.64 -24.32 -10.17
CA SER A 507 1.22 -25.12 -11.31
C SER A 507 0.43 -26.32 -10.75
N PRO A 508 -0.86 -26.49 -11.10
CA PRO A 508 -1.69 -27.55 -10.54
C PRO A 508 -1.38 -28.84 -11.29
N SER A 509 -0.20 -29.40 -11.03
CA SER A 509 0.15 -30.76 -11.43
C SER A 509 0.22 -31.65 -10.19
N VAL A 510 -0.89 -31.70 -9.45
CA VAL A 510 -1.16 -32.78 -8.50
C VAL A 510 -2.53 -33.36 -8.82
N LEU A 511 -2.53 -34.44 -9.60
CA LEU A 511 -3.61 -35.42 -9.61
C LEU A 511 -3.76 -35.97 -8.19
N ILE A 512 -4.76 -35.48 -7.44
CA ILE A 512 -5.24 -36.18 -6.25
C ILE A 512 -5.98 -37.42 -6.76
N SER A 513 -5.23 -38.50 -6.98
CA SER A 513 -5.77 -39.84 -7.11
C SER A 513 -6.18 -40.33 -5.72
N ALA A 514 -7.42 -40.06 -5.34
CA ALA A 514 -8.04 -40.69 -4.19
C ALA A 514 -8.31 -42.17 -4.53
N ARG A 515 -7.32 -43.05 -4.34
CA ARG A 515 -7.60 -44.49 -4.22
C ARG A 515 -8.21 -44.72 -2.85
N SER A 516 -9.52 -44.96 -2.82
CA SER A 516 -10.20 -45.43 -1.61
C SER A 516 -9.59 -46.76 -1.16
N LYS A 517 -8.91 -46.78 -0.02
CA LYS A 517 -8.78 -48.00 0.79
C LYS A 517 -9.81 -47.89 1.92
N SER A 518 -10.58 -48.95 2.07
CA SER A 518 -11.74 -49.05 2.94
C SER A 518 -11.46 -48.63 4.38
N MET A 519 -12.27 -47.72 4.91
CA MET A 519 -12.43 -47.52 6.34
C MET A 519 -13.11 -48.75 6.95
N LYS A 520 -12.39 -49.47 7.82
CA LYS A 520 -13.01 -50.43 8.74
C LYS A 520 -13.79 -49.63 9.79
N ARG A 521 -15.12 -49.80 9.80
CA ARG A 521 -15.98 -49.45 10.94
C ARG A 521 -15.59 -50.35 12.12
N LEU A 522 -15.13 -49.75 13.21
CA LEU A 522 -15.05 -50.43 14.51
C LEU A 522 -16.45 -50.44 15.13
N ALA A 523 -17.02 -51.63 15.27
CA ALA A 523 -18.26 -51.87 15.99
C ALA A 523 -17.98 -51.93 17.50
N VAL A 524 -18.86 -51.29 18.28
CA VAL A 524 -18.92 -51.36 19.74
C VAL A 524 -19.56 -52.70 20.13
N PRO A 525 -19.00 -53.50 21.06
CA PRO A 525 -19.69 -54.66 21.60
C PRO A 525 -20.61 -54.25 22.77
N GLN A 526 -21.72 -54.99 22.89
CA GLN A 526 -22.78 -54.85 23.91
C GLN A 526 -22.28 -54.97 25.34
#